data_AF-A0A3Q1GPG4-F1
#
_entry.id   AF-A0A3Q1GPG4-F1
#
_cell.length_a   1.000
_cell.length_b   1.000
_cell.length_c   1.000
_cell.angle_alpha   90.00
_cell.angle_beta   90.00
_cell.angle_gamma   90.00
#
_symmetry.space_group_name_H-M   'P 1'
#
loop_
_entity.id
_entity.type
_entity.pdbx_description
1 polymer ?
#
loop_
_entity_poly.entity_id
_entity_poly.type
_entity_poly.pdbx_seq_one_letter_code
_entity_poly.pdbx_strand_id
1 'polypeptide(L)'
;MAASTVRWLKRLYVFLLICPLCVPAFLNLEELNEMKYGIQILPDPVILGQTKTEEVMMVSSKYKQLYECRLPALAVRFHQDPASEPDTQDYSGPDIPDLLRPMHSAPCLVKTKDWWTYEFCHSQHIRQYHLEGESLFGIQKHLLLNKRIRYRNAS
;
A
#
# COMPACT_ATOMS: atom_id res chain seq x y z
N MET A 1 8.98 52.83 -5.73
CA MET A 1 7.85 52.35 -4.88
C MET A 1 6.92 51.36 -5.60
N ALA A 2 6.51 51.61 -6.86
CA ALA A 2 5.52 50.78 -7.58
C ALA A 2 5.98 49.36 -8.01
N ALA A 3 7.28 49.13 -8.24
CA ALA A 3 7.76 47.82 -8.70
C ALA A 3 7.73 46.74 -7.60
N SER A 4 7.77 47.15 -6.33
CA SER A 4 7.79 46.23 -5.18
C SER A 4 6.40 45.67 -4.87
N THR A 5 5.37 46.51 -4.98
CA THR A 5 3.97 46.12 -4.72
C THR A 5 3.43 45.16 -5.78
N VAL A 6 3.79 45.36 -7.05
CA VAL A 6 3.43 44.45 -8.16
C VAL A 6 4.10 43.08 -8.00
N ARG A 7 5.33 43.03 -7.48
CA ARG A 7 6.05 41.78 -7.24
C ARG A 7 5.46 40.99 -6.06
N TRP A 8 4.98 41.68 -5.03
CA TRP A 8 4.25 41.08 -3.91
C TRP A 8 2.87 40.54 -4.33
N LEU A 9 2.10 41.33 -5.08
CA LEU A 9 0.79 40.92 -5.60
C LEU A 9 0.89 39.70 -6.53
N LYS A 10 1.92 39.64 -7.39
CA LYS A 10 2.18 38.47 -8.24
C LYS A 10 2.56 37.23 -7.43
N ARG A 11 3.34 37.37 -6.35
CA ARG A 11 3.68 36.23 -5.47
C ARG A 11 2.47 35.71 -4.69
N LEU A 12 1.61 36.60 -4.20
CA LEU A 12 0.36 36.26 -3.54
C LEU A 12 -0.62 35.55 -4.48
N TYR A 13 -0.73 36.01 -5.73
CA TYR A 13 -1.55 35.39 -6.77
C TYR A 13 -1.04 33.99 -7.15
N VAL A 14 0.28 33.81 -7.25
CA VAL A 14 0.91 32.49 -7.47
C VAL A 14 0.67 31.55 -6.29
N PHE A 15 0.75 32.04 -5.05
CA PHE A 15 0.50 31.24 -3.86
C PHE A 15 -0.98 30.81 -3.74
N LEU A 16 -1.92 31.72 -4.08
CA LEU A 16 -3.36 31.44 -4.12
C LEU A 16 -3.74 30.48 -5.26
N LEU A 17 -3.05 30.51 -6.41
CA LEU A 17 -3.26 29.59 -7.53
C LEU A 17 -2.70 28.17 -7.29
N ILE A 18 -1.68 28.03 -6.44
CA ILE A 18 -1.03 26.73 -6.16
C ILE A 18 -1.69 25.99 -4.97
N CYS A 19 -2.50 26.69 -4.17
CA CYS A 19 -3.12 26.14 -2.95
C CYS A 19 -4.28 25.13 -3.14
N PRO A 20 -4.99 24.98 -4.28
CA PRO A 20 -6.16 24.08 -4.32
C PRO A 20 -5.81 22.59 -4.57
N LEU A 21 -4.54 22.22 -4.75
CA LEU A 21 -4.17 20.87 -5.22
C LEU A 21 -3.75 19.88 -4.11
N CYS A 22 -3.81 20.27 -2.84
CA CYS A 22 -3.52 19.33 -1.76
C CYS A 22 -4.79 18.53 -1.41
N VAL A 23 -5.09 17.50 -2.19
CA VAL A 23 -6.05 16.47 -1.78
C VAL A 23 -5.33 15.56 -0.77
N PRO A 24 -5.77 15.48 0.49
CA PRO A 24 -5.15 14.56 1.43
C PRO A 24 -5.54 13.12 1.03
N ALA A 25 -4.55 12.35 0.57
CA ALA A 25 -4.71 10.91 0.44
C ALA A 25 -4.72 10.30 1.85
N PHE A 26 -5.91 9.91 2.32
CA PHE A 26 -6.06 9.15 3.56
C PHE A 26 -6.02 7.66 3.25
N LEU A 27 -5.07 6.95 3.84
CA LEU A 27 -5.13 5.49 3.90
C LEU A 27 -6.19 5.10 4.94
N ASN A 28 -7.27 4.45 4.50
CA ASN A 28 -8.31 3.98 5.40
C ASN A 28 -7.90 2.64 6.05
N LEU A 29 -7.26 2.73 7.21
CA LEU A 29 -6.84 1.55 7.98
C LEU A 29 -8.02 0.75 8.57
N GLU A 30 -9.24 1.31 8.55
CA GLU A 30 -10.47 0.63 8.98
C GLU A 30 -10.76 -0.60 8.11
N GLU A 31 -10.46 -0.54 6.80
CA GLU A 31 -10.68 -1.66 5.87
C GLU A 31 -9.84 -2.90 6.20
N LEU A 32 -8.64 -2.73 6.78
CA LEU A 32 -7.79 -3.86 7.17
C LEU A 32 -8.22 -4.49 8.49
N ASN A 33 -8.92 -3.75 9.34
CA ASN A 33 -9.38 -4.25 10.64
C ASN A 33 -10.75 -4.92 10.56
N GLU A 34 -11.49 -4.69 9.48
CA GLU A 34 -12.81 -5.25 9.27
C GLU A 34 -12.73 -6.65 8.64
N MET A 35 -12.86 -7.69 9.47
CA MET A 35 -13.04 -9.05 8.96
C MET A 35 -14.30 -9.09 8.08
N LYS A 36 -14.14 -9.28 6.77
CA LYS A 36 -15.28 -9.31 5.84
C LYS A 36 -16.10 -10.60 5.93
N TYR A 37 -15.52 -11.66 6.49
CA TYR A 37 -16.13 -12.98 6.61
C TYR A 37 -15.90 -13.57 7.99
N GLY A 38 -16.96 -14.13 8.58
CA GLY A 38 -16.87 -14.97 9.77
C GLY A 38 -16.49 -16.41 9.39
N ILE A 39 -15.75 -17.09 10.26
CA ILE A 39 -15.45 -18.53 10.10
C ILE A 39 -16.50 -19.32 10.87
N GLN A 40 -17.21 -20.22 10.18
CA GLN A 40 -18.16 -21.14 10.80
C GLN A 40 -17.77 -22.59 10.50
N ILE A 41 -17.65 -23.41 11.54
CA ILE A 41 -17.47 -24.85 11.40
C ILE A 41 -18.85 -25.48 11.37
N LEU A 42 -19.20 -26.11 10.24
CA LEU A 42 -20.48 -26.78 10.07
C LEU A 42 -20.53 -28.07 10.92
N PRO A 43 -21.71 -28.46 11.43
CA PRO A 43 -21.89 -29.70 12.17
C PRO A 43 -21.81 -30.95 11.27
N ASP A 44 -22.03 -30.79 9.96
CA ASP A 44 -22.03 -31.87 9.01
C ASP A 44 -20.59 -32.27 8.63
N PRO A 45 -20.18 -33.54 8.84
CA PRO A 45 -18.85 -34.00 8.48
C PRO A 45 -18.71 -34.03 6.96
N VAL A 46 -17.64 -33.43 6.45
CA VAL A 46 -17.33 -33.45 5.01
C VAL A 46 -16.42 -34.65 4.71
N ILE A 47 -16.81 -35.46 3.72
CA ILE A 47 -15.94 -36.53 3.20
C ILE A 47 -14.96 -35.91 2.21
N LEU A 48 -13.66 -36.06 2.50
CA LEU A 48 -12.58 -35.49 1.70
C LEU A 48 -12.72 -35.90 0.22
N GLY A 49 -12.76 -34.92 -0.68
CA GLY A 49 -12.76 -35.14 -2.13
C GLY A 49 -14.10 -35.49 -2.78
N GLN A 50 -15.23 -35.40 -2.04
CA GLN A 50 -16.56 -35.66 -2.61
C GLN A 50 -17.19 -34.44 -3.30
N THR A 51 -16.72 -33.22 -3.02
CA THR A 51 -17.16 -32.01 -3.72
C THR A 51 -16.18 -31.57 -4.79
N LYS A 52 -16.55 -31.74 -6.07
CA LYS A 52 -16.02 -30.95 -7.17
C LYS A 52 -16.51 -29.51 -7.00
N THR A 53 -15.59 -28.53 -6.96
CA THR A 53 -15.66 -27.24 -7.69
C THR A 53 -14.65 -26.23 -7.14
N GLU A 54 -14.32 -25.24 -7.96
CA GLU A 54 -13.36 -24.13 -7.81
C GLU A 54 -13.56 -23.21 -6.57
N GLU A 55 -14.44 -23.59 -5.64
CA GLU A 55 -14.92 -22.83 -4.47
C GLU A 55 -14.40 -23.39 -3.13
N VAL A 56 -13.64 -24.48 -3.15
CA VAL A 56 -13.13 -25.17 -1.95
C VAL A 56 -11.63 -24.91 -1.77
N MET A 57 -11.24 -24.43 -0.57
CA MET A 57 -9.86 -24.21 -0.15
C MET A 57 -9.52 -25.05 1.07
N MET A 58 -8.29 -25.58 1.12
CA MET A 58 -7.78 -26.31 2.28
C MET A 58 -7.18 -25.35 3.31
N VAL A 59 -7.63 -25.43 4.57
CA VAL A 59 -7.10 -24.63 5.68
C VAL A 59 -6.66 -25.52 6.83
N SER A 60 -5.60 -25.13 7.52
CA SER A 60 -5.07 -25.86 8.68
C SER A 60 -5.17 -25.04 9.96
N SER A 61 -5.69 -25.66 11.02
CA SER A 61 -5.65 -25.11 12.37
C SER A 61 -4.22 -25.02 12.92
N LYS A 62 -4.02 -24.24 13.99
CA LYS A 62 -2.77 -24.19 14.76
C LYS A 62 -2.31 -25.57 15.27
N TYR A 63 -3.25 -26.50 15.44
CA TYR A 63 -3.00 -27.88 15.84
C TYR A 63 -2.83 -28.85 14.66
N LYS A 64 -2.62 -28.33 13.44
CA LYS A 64 -2.44 -29.12 12.20
C LYS A 64 -3.65 -29.98 11.81
N GLN A 65 -4.83 -29.66 12.33
CA GLN A 65 -6.08 -30.25 11.85
C GLN A 65 -6.44 -29.61 10.51
N LEU A 66 -6.76 -30.44 9.53
CA LEU A 66 -7.07 -30.03 8.17
C LEU A 66 -8.58 -29.88 8.00
N TYR A 67 -9.02 -28.80 7.38
CA TYR A 67 -10.43 -28.52 7.10
C TYR A 67 -10.61 -28.15 5.62
N GLU A 68 -11.71 -28.60 5.04
CA GLU A 68 -12.21 -28.11 3.77
C GLU A 68 -13.06 -26.85 4.02
N CYS A 69 -12.58 -25.70 3.56
CA CYS A 69 -13.27 -24.43 3.67
C CYS A 69 -13.97 -24.11 2.34
N ARG A 70 -15.28 -23.88 2.38
CA ARG A 70 -16.03 -23.36 1.22
C ARG A 70 -16.10 -21.85 1.32
N LEU A 71 -15.55 -21.16 0.32
CA LEU A 71 -15.72 -19.73 0.22
C LEU A 71 -17.14 -19.43 -0.29
N PRO A 72 -17.78 -18.32 0.10
CA PRO A 72 -19.03 -17.91 -0.52
C PRO A 72 -18.85 -17.68 -2.02
N ALA A 73 -19.84 -18.05 -2.84
CA ALA A 73 -19.78 -17.90 -4.30
C ALA A 73 -19.41 -16.48 -4.76
N LEU A 74 -19.81 -15.45 -4.01
CA LEU A 74 -19.42 -14.05 -4.25
C LEU A 74 -17.90 -13.84 -4.15
N ALA A 75 -17.23 -14.48 -3.19
CA ALA A 75 -15.78 -14.42 -3.01
C ALA A 75 -15.01 -15.09 -4.17
N VAL A 76 -15.61 -16.09 -4.82
CA VAL A 76 -15.01 -16.80 -5.97
C VAL A 76 -15.14 -15.97 -7.25
N ARG A 77 -16.20 -15.18 -7.40
CA ARG A 77 -16.44 -14.33 -8.57
C ARG A 77 -15.38 -13.24 -8.76
N PHE A 78 -14.88 -12.66 -7.65
CA PHE A 78 -13.78 -11.69 -7.69
C PHE A 78 -12.47 -12.26 -8.27
N HIS A 79 -12.28 -13.59 -8.24
CA HIS A 79 -11.10 -14.23 -8.80
C HIS A 79 -11.27 -14.67 -10.27
N GLN A 80 -12.50 -14.73 -10.78
CA GLN A 80 -12.81 -15.29 -12.10
C GLN A 80 -13.19 -14.23 -13.14
N ASP A 81 -13.72 -13.08 -12.72
CA ASP A 81 -13.98 -11.95 -13.62
C ASP A 81 -12.83 -10.94 -13.56
N PRO A 82 -11.98 -10.79 -14.59
CA PRO A 82 -11.06 -9.66 -14.70
C PRO A 82 -11.79 -8.32 -14.94
N ALA A 83 -13.11 -8.27 -14.78
CA ALA A 83 -13.95 -7.14 -15.15
C ALA A 83 -15.23 -7.04 -14.28
N SER A 84 -15.10 -6.99 -12.95
CA SER A 84 -16.09 -6.31 -12.10
C SER A 84 -15.55 -6.11 -10.69
N GLU A 85 -14.54 -5.25 -10.54
CA GLU A 85 -14.48 -4.42 -9.34
C GLU A 85 -15.76 -3.58 -9.31
N PRO A 86 -16.45 -3.43 -8.17
CA PRO A 86 -17.57 -2.50 -8.08
C PRO A 86 -17.02 -1.11 -8.41
N ASP A 87 -17.58 -0.50 -9.44
CA ASP A 87 -17.32 0.83 -9.99
C ASP A 87 -16.97 1.87 -8.91
N THR A 88 -15.71 1.84 -8.49
CA THR A 88 -15.07 2.87 -7.67
C THR A 88 -14.30 3.74 -8.62
N GLN A 89 -14.97 4.27 -9.65
CA GLN A 89 -14.39 5.11 -10.70
C GLN A 89 -13.02 4.59 -11.14
N ASP A 90 -13.03 3.59 -12.02
CA ASP A 90 -11.85 3.01 -12.66
C ASP A 90 -10.80 4.11 -12.90
N TYR A 91 -9.74 4.11 -12.07
CA TYR A 91 -8.80 5.22 -12.01
C TYR A 91 -8.17 5.36 -13.40
N SER A 92 -8.62 6.37 -14.15
CA SER A 92 -8.21 6.59 -15.53
C SER A 92 -6.84 7.29 -15.64
N GLY A 93 -6.11 7.37 -14.52
CA GLY A 93 -4.82 8.04 -14.47
C GLY A 93 -3.66 7.13 -14.87
N PRO A 94 -2.44 7.69 -14.90
CA PRO A 94 -1.24 6.93 -15.25
C PRO A 94 -1.00 5.78 -14.27
N ASP A 95 -0.55 4.64 -14.81
CA ASP A 95 -0.14 3.48 -14.03
C ASP A 95 0.94 3.86 -12.98
N ILE A 96 1.06 3.08 -11.91
CA ILE A 96 2.00 3.35 -10.80
C ILE A 96 3.44 3.65 -11.28
N PRO A 97 4.07 2.86 -12.18
CA PRO A 97 5.38 3.19 -12.72
C PRO A 97 5.41 4.53 -13.44
N ASP A 98 4.36 4.90 -14.15
CA ASP A 98 4.26 6.16 -14.90
C ASP A 98 4.13 7.35 -13.95
N LEU A 99 3.39 7.18 -12.85
CA LEU A 99 3.28 8.19 -11.79
C LEU A 99 4.61 8.41 -11.06
N LEU A 100 5.42 7.36 -10.89
CA LEU A 100 6.71 7.42 -10.22
C LEU A 100 7.87 7.84 -11.14
N ARG A 101 7.68 7.89 -12.47
CA ARG A 101 8.72 8.30 -13.43
C ARG A 101 9.46 9.59 -13.05
N PRO A 102 8.79 10.69 -12.63
CA PRO A 102 9.48 11.93 -12.26
C PRO A 102 10.48 11.75 -11.10
N MET A 103 10.28 10.72 -10.27
CA MET A 103 11.15 10.44 -9.15
C MET A 103 12.48 9.78 -9.53
N HIS A 104 12.63 9.26 -10.76
CA HIS A 104 13.91 8.71 -11.21
C HIS A 104 15.03 9.76 -11.24
N SER A 105 14.70 11.01 -11.58
CA SER A 105 15.65 12.13 -11.62
C SER A 105 15.48 13.10 -10.46
N ALA A 106 14.49 12.88 -9.58
CA ALA A 106 14.26 13.73 -8.42
C ALA A 106 15.29 13.43 -7.32
N PRO A 107 15.62 14.43 -6.47
CA PRO A 107 16.36 14.18 -5.26
C PRO A 107 15.57 13.23 -4.33
N CYS A 108 16.30 12.54 -3.45
CA CYS A 108 15.69 11.64 -2.48
C CYS A 108 14.73 12.38 -1.55
N LEU A 109 13.62 11.74 -1.22
CA LEU A 109 12.67 12.24 -0.25
C LEU A 109 13.19 11.96 1.15
N VAL A 110 13.39 13.02 1.94
CA VAL A 110 13.82 12.90 3.34
C VAL A 110 12.69 13.36 4.25
N LYS A 111 12.38 12.55 5.26
CA LYS A 111 11.39 12.88 6.29
C LYS A 111 11.92 12.48 7.65
N THR A 112 12.03 13.45 8.54
CA THR A 112 12.31 13.20 9.96
C THR A 112 11.00 13.15 10.73
N LYS A 113 10.82 12.09 11.52
CA LYS A 113 9.70 11.91 12.44
C LYS A 113 10.27 11.41 13.76
N ASP A 114 10.10 12.23 14.80
CA ASP A 114 10.61 11.97 16.14
C ASP A 114 12.13 11.72 16.11
N TRP A 115 12.59 10.58 16.65
CA TRP A 115 14.00 10.18 16.66
C TRP A 115 14.53 9.69 15.31
N TRP A 116 13.65 9.32 14.36
CA TRP A 116 14.05 8.67 13.11
C TRP A 116 13.96 9.60 11.90
N THR A 117 14.99 9.54 11.06
CA THR A 117 15.03 10.13 9.72
C THR A 117 14.93 9.03 8.67
N TYR A 118 13.99 9.20 7.76
CA TYR A 118 13.74 8.30 6.64
C TYR A 118 14.21 8.97 5.36
N GLU A 119 14.94 8.24 4.54
CA GLU A 119 15.32 8.66 3.19
C GLU A 119 14.81 7.63 2.19
N PHE A 120 14.07 8.10 1.19
CA PHE A 120 13.57 7.31 0.07
C PHE A 120 14.16 7.85 -1.24
N CYS A 121 14.98 7.05 -1.89
CA CYS A 121 15.51 7.31 -3.22
C CYS A 121 14.87 6.33 -4.20
N HIS A 122 14.01 6.82 -5.10
CA HIS A 122 13.32 5.96 -6.06
C HIS A 122 14.34 5.19 -6.90
N SER A 123 14.11 3.89 -7.11
CA SER A 123 15.01 2.97 -7.83
C SER A 123 16.41 2.74 -7.25
N GLN A 124 16.69 3.21 -6.02
CA GLN A 124 18.01 3.06 -5.39
C GLN A 124 17.90 2.38 -4.02
N HIS A 125 17.48 3.11 -2.99
CA HIS A 125 17.46 2.61 -1.62
C HIS A 125 16.42 3.30 -0.75
N ILE A 126 16.12 2.64 0.37
CA ILE A 126 15.41 3.23 1.52
C ILE A 126 16.32 3.12 2.73
N ARG A 127 16.46 4.22 3.47
CA ARG A 127 17.22 4.27 4.72
C ARG A 127 16.34 4.77 5.85
N GLN A 128 16.59 4.24 7.03
CA GLN A 128 16.09 4.76 8.30
C GLN A 128 17.29 4.93 9.22
N TYR A 129 17.52 6.14 9.71
CA TYR A 129 18.66 6.46 10.58
C TYR A 129 18.29 7.53 11.60
N HIS A 130 19.05 7.63 12.67
CA HIS A 130 19.04 8.78 13.57
C HIS A 130 20.45 9.35 13.70
N LEU A 131 20.53 10.58 14.17
CA LEU A 131 21.79 11.25 14.44
C LEU A 131 22.02 11.27 15.94
N GLU A 132 23.22 10.91 16.36
CA GLU A 132 23.72 11.12 17.71
C GLU A 132 25.06 11.85 17.59
N GLY A 133 25.06 13.16 17.86
CA GLY A 133 26.16 14.05 17.46
C GLY A 133 26.30 14.14 15.93
N GLU A 134 27.50 13.90 15.41
CA GLU A 134 27.79 13.82 13.97
C GLU A 134 27.67 12.39 13.40
N SER A 135 27.39 11.40 14.26
CA SER A 135 27.36 10.00 13.86
C SER A 135 25.95 9.54 13.46
N LEU A 136 25.89 8.80 12.36
CA LEU A 136 24.66 8.24 11.77
C LEU A 136 24.50 6.79 12.19
N PHE A 137 23.40 6.47 12.87
CA PHE A 137 23.04 5.10 13.27
C PHE A 137 21.75 4.68 12.59
N GLY A 138 21.75 3.56 11.86
CA GLY A 138 20.57 3.16 11.11
C GLY A 138 20.72 1.92 10.24
N ILE A 139 19.66 1.66 9.47
CA ILE A 139 19.57 0.55 8.52
C ILE A 139 19.31 1.07 7.10
N GLN A 140 19.95 0.43 6.12
CA GLN A 140 19.78 0.71 4.69
C GLN A 140 19.33 -0.56 3.96
N LYS A 141 18.27 -0.44 3.16
CA LYS A 141 17.80 -1.49 2.25
C LYS A 141 17.91 -1.02 0.81
N HIS A 142 18.56 -1.82 -0.03
CA HIS A 142 18.57 -1.58 -1.47
C HIS A 142 17.21 -1.94 -2.06
N LEU A 143 16.58 -1.00 -2.77
CA LEU A 143 15.33 -1.25 -3.49
C LEU A 143 15.69 -1.98 -4.78
N LEU A 144 15.51 -3.30 -4.80
CA LEU A 144 15.49 -4.04 -6.06
C LEU A 144 14.07 -3.92 -6.62
N LEU A 145 13.81 -2.86 -7.39
CA LEU A 145 12.56 -2.74 -8.16
C LEU A 145 12.41 -4.04 -8.99
N ASN A 146 11.22 -4.66 -8.89
CA ASN A 146 10.87 -6.02 -9.34
C ASN A 146 11.08 -7.18 -8.35
N LYS A 147 11.47 -6.94 -7.09
CA LYS A 147 11.40 -7.98 -6.05
C LYS A 147 10.34 -7.66 -5.01
N ARG A 148 9.31 -8.52 -4.96
CA ARG A 148 8.27 -8.53 -3.92
C ARG A 148 8.95 -8.62 -2.55
N ILE A 149 8.77 -7.60 -1.70
CA ILE A 149 9.27 -7.61 -0.32
C ILE A 149 8.48 -8.68 0.44
N ARG A 150 9.07 -9.87 0.60
CA ARG A 150 8.50 -10.94 1.42
C ARG A 150 9.00 -10.76 2.85
N TYR A 151 8.13 -10.34 3.76
CA TYR A 151 8.41 -10.43 5.18
C TYR A 151 8.54 -11.92 5.53
N ARG A 152 9.73 -12.36 5.94
CA ARG A 152 9.90 -13.61 6.68
C ARG A 152 9.85 -13.25 8.15
N ASN A 153 8.88 -13.78 8.88
CA ASN A 153 8.94 -13.75 10.33
C ASN A 153 10.18 -14.53 10.77
N ALA A 154 11.00 -13.92 11.63
CA ALA A 154 12.08 -14.61 12.31
C ALA A 154 11.45 -15.62 13.28
N SER A 155 11.83 -16.89 13.11
CA SER A 155 11.56 -18.00 14.01
C SER A 155 12.41 -17.91 15.27
#